data_AF-A0A553JLS6-F1
#
_entry.id   AF-A0A553JLS6-F1
#
_cell.length_a   1.000
_cell.length_b   1.000
_cell.length_c   1.000
_cell.angle_alpha   90.00
_cell.angle_beta   90.00
_cell.angle_gamma   90.00
#
_symmetry.space_group_name_H-M   'P 1'
#
loop_
_entity.id
_entity.type
_entity.pdbx_description
1 polymer ?
#
loop_
_entity_poly.entity_id
_entity_poly.type
_entity_poly.pdbx_seq_one_letter_code
_entity_poly.pdbx_strand_id
1 'polypeptide(L)'
;MKPMSIYAIIFSALLSGIATPLMADTMKSRCDIFDKPQGELITSTPCTFSQRQGHISIYRDDGVNYHLSPVEQANLGTFEDENGKWVYRQSGLGSSGLIFKMPSEYLYLYWGKAD
;
A
#
# COMPACT_ATOMS: atom_id res chain seq x y z
N MET A 1 -22.08 -0.80 -66.64
CA MET A 1 -22.50 0.61 -66.43
C MET A 1 -23.52 0.65 -65.29
N LYS A 2 -23.39 1.66 -64.39
CA LYS A 2 -24.16 1.97 -63.14
C LYS A 2 -23.73 1.20 -61.86
N PRO A 3 -23.79 1.83 -60.67
CA PRO A 3 -22.78 2.81 -60.24
C PRO A 3 -22.19 2.51 -58.84
N MET A 4 -21.08 3.19 -58.60
CA MET A 4 -20.39 3.43 -57.33
C MET A 4 -21.34 3.68 -56.15
N SER A 5 -21.08 3.02 -55.01
CA SER A 5 -21.57 3.48 -53.70
C SER A 5 -20.47 3.27 -52.67
N ILE A 6 -19.77 4.38 -52.41
CA ILE A 6 -18.76 4.56 -51.38
C ILE A 6 -19.51 4.71 -50.07
N TYR A 7 -19.39 3.74 -49.17
CA TYR A 7 -19.69 3.94 -47.76
C TYR A 7 -18.46 3.54 -46.95
N ALA A 8 -17.52 4.49 -46.86
CA ALA A 8 -16.49 4.49 -45.83
C ALA A 8 -17.16 4.80 -44.49
N ILE A 9 -17.56 3.78 -43.75
CA ILE A 9 -18.04 3.93 -42.37
C ILE A 9 -16.79 3.95 -41.48
N ILE A 10 -16.34 5.16 -41.13
CA ILE A 10 -15.31 5.38 -40.12
C ILE A 10 -15.94 5.07 -38.76
N PHE A 11 -15.61 3.91 -38.19
CA PHE A 11 -16.01 3.53 -36.84
C PHE A 11 -15.00 4.14 -35.84
N SER A 12 -15.18 5.41 -35.49
CA SER A 12 -14.42 6.05 -34.42
C SER A 12 -14.85 5.45 -33.07
N ALA A 13 -14.13 4.44 -32.61
CA ALA A 13 -14.27 3.89 -31.27
C ALA A 13 -13.75 4.92 -30.25
N LEU A 14 -14.68 5.66 -29.63
CA LEU A 14 -14.41 6.53 -28.51
C LEU A 14 -14.12 5.65 -27.27
N LEU A 15 -12.84 5.32 -27.01
CA LEU A 15 -12.44 4.71 -25.74
C LEU A 15 -12.60 5.76 -24.63
N SER A 16 -13.78 5.79 -24.02
CA SER A 16 -13.97 6.49 -22.74
C SER A 16 -13.24 5.67 -21.68
N GLY A 17 -12.05 6.12 -21.31
CA GLY A 17 -11.29 5.56 -20.20
C GLY A 17 -12.09 5.76 -18.90
N ILE A 18 -12.74 4.69 -18.45
CA ILE A 18 -13.31 4.64 -17.11
C ILE A 18 -12.15 4.68 -16.11
N ALA A 19 -11.88 5.86 -15.55
CA ALA A 19 -11.03 5.97 -14.38
C ALA A 19 -11.77 5.29 -13.22
N THR A 20 -11.48 4.01 -12.98
CA THR A 20 -11.95 3.36 -11.77
C THR A 20 -11.34 4.09 -10.58
N PRO A 21 -12.15 4.46 -9.56
CA PRO A 21 -11.58 4.98 -8.33
C PRO A 21 -10.69 3.87 -7.75
N LEU A 22 -9.38 4.11 -7.74
CA LEU A 22 -8.46 3.35 -6.90
C LEU A 22 -8.88 3.60 -5.45
N MET A 23 -9.65 2.67 -4.90
CA MET A 23 -10.02 2.65 -3.49
C MET A 23 -8.73 2.72 -2.69
N ALA A 24 -8.57 3.78 -1.92
CA ALA A 24 -7.50 3.89 -0.95
C ALA A 24 -7.99 3.17 0.31
N ASP A 25 -7.39 2.04 0.66
CA ASP A 25 -7.67 1.37 1.93
C ASP A 25 -6.99 2.17 3.03
N THR A 26 -7.74 3.13 3.59
CA THR A 26 -7.31 3.92 4.76
C THR A 26 -7.97 3.38 6.01
N MET A 27 -7.19 3.12 7.05
CA MET A 27 -7.67 2.51 8.29
C MET A 27 -6.95 3.09 9.50
N LYS A 28 -7.71 3.41 10.56
CA LYS A 28 -7.15 3.73 11.87
C LYS A 28 -6.66 2.45 12.56
N SER A 29 -5.50 2.50 13.19
CA SER A 29 -4.77 1.31 13.65
C SER A 29 -3.86 1.64 14.83
N ARG A 30 -3.29 0.61 15.46
CA ARG A 30 -2.26 0.74 16.50
C ARG A 30 -0.98 0.21 15.91
N CYS A 31 0.09 0.98 16.08
CA CYS A 31 1.41 0.61 15.63
C CYS A 31 2.28 0.32 16.85
N ASP A 32 2.67 -0.96 16.99
CA ASP A 32 3.59 -1.43 18.01
C ASP A 32 4.96 -1.64 17.36
N ILE A 33 6.00 -1.02 17.91
CA ILE A 33 7.38 -1.15 17.41
C ILE A 33 8.18 -2.06 18.31
N PHE A 34 8.86 -3.02 17.70
CA PHE A 34 9.76 -3.94 18.37
C PHE A 34 11.18 -3.82 17.81
N ASP A 35 12.18 -3.99 18.68
CA ASP A 35 13.60 -4.00 18.32
C ASP A 35 13.96 -5.17 17.37
N LYS A 36 13.25 -6.29 17.52
CA LYS A 36 13.38 -7.51 16.71
C LYS A 36 12.04 -8.28 16.72
N PRO A 37 11.89 -9.36 15.92
CA PRO A 37 10.66 -10.15 15.97
C PRO A 37 10.46 -10.71 17.38
N GLN A 38 9.27 -10.50 17.95
CA GLN A 38 8.93 -10.97 19.32
C GLN A 38 9.90 -10.42 20.38
N GLY A 39 10.51 -9.26 20.12
CA GLY A 39 11.45 -8.59 20.99
C GLY A 39 10.79 -7.70 22.03
N GLU A 40 11.53 -6.68 22.47
CA GLU A 40 11.05 -5.67 23.40
C GLU A 40 10.19 -4.64 22.66
N LEU A 41 9.04 -4.29 23.25
CA LEU A 41 8.19 -3.22 22.76
C LEU A 41 8.86 -1.88 23.05
N ILE A 42 9.33 -1.22 22.00
CA ILE A 42 9.94 0.12 22.07
C ILE A 42 8.87 1.16 22.30
N THR A 43 7.77 1.09 21.54
CA THR A 43 6.67 2.05 21.63
C THR A 43 5.39 1.47 21.03
N SER A 44 4.25 1.94 21.53
CA SER A 44 2.92 1.65 21.01
C SER A 44 2.18 2.96 20.84
N THR A 45 1.66 3.21 19.64
CA THR A 45 1.04 4.50 19.31
C THR A 45 -0.11 4.29 18.32
N PRO A 46 -1.21 5.05 18.45
CA PRO A 46 -2.19 5.12 17.38
C PRO A 46 -1.55 5.57 16.06
N CYS A 47 -2.06 5.04 14.97
CA CYS A 47 -1.58 5.33 13.63
C CYS A 47 -2.68 5.21 12.59
N THR A 48 -2.40 5.70 11.39
CA THR A 48 -3.27 5.62 10.22
C THR A 48 -2.53 4.90 9.10
N PHE A 49 -3.03 3.74 8.72
CA PHE A 49 -2.57 3.00 7.55
C PHE A 49 -3.29 3.50 6.30
N SER A 50 -2.58 3.63 5.18
CA SER A 50 -3.17 3.87 3.86
C SER A 50 -2.42 3.08 2.81
N GLN A 51 -3.12 2.37 1.93
CA GLN A 51 -2.54 1.79 0.71
C GLN A 51 -3.26 2.30 -0.55
N ARG A 52 -2.48 2.81 -1.53
CA ARG A 52 -3.00 3.29 -2.82
C ARG A 52 -1.99 3.03 -3.93
N GLN A 53 -2.45 2.42 -5.02
CA GLN A 53 -1.58 2.08 -6.18
C GLN A 53 -0.34 1.27 -5.78
N GLY A 54 -0.47 0.38 -4.79
CA GLY A 54 0.65 -0.38 -4.25
C GLY A 54 1.54 0.37 -3.25
N HIS A 55 1.54 1.70 -3.24
CA HIS A 55 2.25 2.47 -2.22
C HIS A 55 1.56 2.37 -0.86
N ILE A 56 2.35 2.32 0.20
CA ILE A 56 1.88 2.31 1.59
C ILE A 56 2.31 3.60 2.26
N SER A 57 1.42 4.19 3.06
CA SER A 57 1.75 5.23 4.01
C SER A 57 1.24 4.84 5.39
N ILE A 58 2.08 5.00 6.40
CA ILE A 58 1.75 4.76 7.80
C ILE A 58 2.08 6.03 8.55
N TYR A 59 1.05 6.74 9.02
CA TYR A 59 1.19 7.97 9.78
C TYR A 59 0.96 7.67 11.25
N ARG A 60 1.99 7.82 12.08
CA ARG A 60 1.85 7.60 13.53
C ARG A 60 1.59 8.93 14.23
N ASP A 61 0.83 8.86 15.31
CA ASP A 61 0.43 10.06 16.05
C ASP A 61 1.61 10.69 16.83
N ASP A 62 2.73 9.99 16.98
CA ASP A 62 3.99 10.52 17.51
C ASP A 62 4.83 11.28 16.46
N GLY A 63 4.31 11.45 15.25
CA GLY A 63 4.92 12.24 14.17
C GLY A 63 5.86 11.45 13.27
N VAL A 64 6.12 10.17 13.55
CA VAL A 64 6.91 9.30 12.67
C VAL A 64 6.03 8.80 11.52
N ASN A 65 6.49 8.99 10.28
CA ASN A 65 5.76 8.58 9.09
C ASN A 65 6.62 7.65 8.24
N TYR A 66 5.99 6.60 7.71
CA TYR A 66 6.64 5.71 6.74
C TYR A 66 5.94 5.83 5.39
N HIS A 67 6.71 6.06 4.34
CA HIS A 67 6.25 6.03 2.96
C HIS A 67 6.99 4.92 2.22
N LEU A 68 6.24 3.92 1.76
CA LEU A 68 6.80 2.72 1.17
C LEU A 68 6.36 2.59 -0.29
N SER A 69 7.31 2.40 -1.18
CA SER A 69 7.08 2.20 -2.61
C SER A 69 7.18 0.73 -2.97
N PRO A 70 6.27 0.18 -3.80
CA PRO A 70 6.37 -1.21 -4.25
C PRO A 70 7.63 -1.39 -5.12
N VAL A 71 8.26 -2.55 -5.02
CA VAL A 71 9.39 -2.91 -5.89
C VAL A 71 8.93 -3.85 -6.99
N GLU A 72 8.86 -3.36 -8.23
CA GLU A 72 8.27 -4.05 -9.40
C GLU A 72 8.92 -5.42 -9.70
N GLN A 73 10.23 -5.55 -9.49
CA GLN A 73 10.99 -6.78 -9.80
C GLN A 73 11.27 -7.64 -8.56
N ALA A 74 10.56 -7.40 -7.46
CA ALA A 74 10.73 -8.14 -6.22
C ALA A 74 9.54 -9.06 -5.92
N ASN A 75 9.70 -9.88 -4.88
CA ASN A 75 8.61 -10.68 -4.34
C ASN A 75 7.47 -9.78 -3.84
N LEU A 76 6.22 -10.24 -4.00
CA LEU A 76 5.05 -9.53 -3.47
C LEU A 76 5.20 -9.23 -1.97
N GLY A 77 4.75 -8.05 -1.57
CA GLY A 77 4.90 -7.58 -0.19
C GLY A 77 6.28 -7.02 0.11
N THR A 78 7.10 -6.78 -0.91
CA THR A 78 8.38 -6.10 -0.77
C THR A 78 8.29 -4.65 -1.23
N PHE A 79 8.83 -3.77 -0.41
CA PHE A 79 8.78 -2.32 -0.60
C PHE A 79 10.16 -1.71 -0.34
N GLU A 80 10.33 -0.47 -0.76
CA GLU A 80 11.44 0.41 -0.36
C GLU A 80 10.91 1.60 0.43
N ASP A 81 11.62 1.97 1.49
CA ASP A 81 11.38 3.24 2.18
C ASP A 81 11.95 4.44 1.39
N GLU A 82 11.75 5.65 1.92
CA GLU A 82 12.26 6.89 1.32
C GLU A 82 13.79 6.95 1.16
N ASN A 83 14.52 6.10 1.88
CA ASN A 83 15.98 6.00 1.82
C ASN A 83 16.45 4.84 0.92
N GLY A 84 15.54 4.19 0.18
CA GLY A 84 15.83 3.03 -0.66
C GLY A 84 16.19 1.77 0.12
N LYS A 85 15.80 1.67 1.39
CA LYS A 85 15.99 0.47 2.19
C LYS A 85 14.80 -0.46 2.06
N TRP A 86 15.10 -1.75 1.96
CA TRP A 86 14.10 -2.79 1.80
C TRP A 86 13.23 -2.94 3.05
N VAL A 87 11.92 -2.99 2.85
CA VAL A 87 10.90 -3.25 3.85
C VAL A 87 10.05 -4.43 3.40
N TYR A 88 9.80 -5.38 4.30
CA TYR A 88 9.06 -6.60 3.98
C TYR A 88 7.76 -6.67 4.77
N ARG A 89 6.63 -6.76 4.07
CA ARG A 89 5.34 -7.10 4.67
C ARG A 89 5.27 -8.60 4.92
N GLN A 90 5.07 -8.97 6.18
CA GLN A 90 5.04 -10.35 6.65
C GLN A 90 3.64 -10.74 7.12
N SER A 91 3.34 -12.03 7.02
CA SER A 91 2.22 -12.64 7.72
C SER A 91 2.55 -12.82 9.21
N GLY A 92 1.53 -13.02 10.04
CA GLY A 92 1.72 -13.33 11.47
C GLY A 92 0.59 -12.87 12.38
N LEU A 93 -0.19 -11.88 11.96
CA LEU A 93 -1.34 -11.36 12.73
C LEU A 93 -2.71 -11.85 12.22
N GLY A 94 -2.74 -12.69 11.18
CA GLY A 94 -3.98 -13.17 10.57
C GLY A 94 -4.88 -12.02 10.13
N SER A 95 -6.15 -12.05 10.54
CA SER A 95 -7.12 -10.98 10.26
C SER A 95 -6.98 -9.76 11.17
N SER A 96 -6.08 -9.79 12.15
CA SER A 96 -5.94 -8.72 13.15
C SER A 96 -5.06 -7.56 12.68
N GLY A 97 -4.22 -7.77 11.65
CA GLY A 97 -3.19 -6.79 11.34
C GLY A 97 -2.17 -7.19 10.27
N LEU A 98 -1.12 -6.38 10.16
CA LEU A 98 0.06 -6.60 9.31
C LEU A 98 1.35 -6.47 10.12
N ILE A 99 2.41 -7.11 9.65
CA ILE A 99 3.76 -6.92 10.18
C ILE A 99 4.62 -6.35 9.07
N PHE A 100 5.41 -5.33 9.38
CA PHE A 100 6.45 -4.80 8.51
C PHE A 100 7.80 -5.00 9.18
N LYS A 101 8.69 -5.75 8.52
CA LYS A 101 10.10 -5.81 8.86
C LYS A 101 10.78 -4.59 8.23
N MET A 102 11.10 -3.60 9.06
CA MET A 102 11.84 -2.40 8.70
C MET A 102 13.35 -2.69 8.73
N PRO A 103 14.23 -1.77 8.28
CA PRO A 103 15.67 -1.99 8.27
C PRO A 103 16.29 -2.22 9.66
N SER A 104 15.74 -1.58 10.70
CA SER A 104 16.26 -1.62 12.07
C SER A 104 15.27 -2.11 13.12
N GLU A 105 14.01 -2.30 12.76
CA GLU A 105 12.92 -2.55 13.71
C GLU A 105 11.78 -3.35 13.04
N TYR A 106 10.78 -3.69 13.82
CA TYR A 106 9.56 -4.35 13.34
C TYR A 106 8.35 -3.54 13.74
N LEU A 107 7.48 -3.23 12.78
CA LEU A 107 6.21 -2.54 13.00
C LEU A 107 5.08 -3.54 12.90
N TYR A 108 4.37 -3.73 14.01
CA TYR A 108 3.17 -4.55 14.11
C TYR A 108 1.96 -3.60 14.09
N LEU A 109 1.15 -3.72 13.05
CA LEU A 109 0.01 -2.87 12.81
C LEU A 109 -1.27 -3.64 13.09
N TYR A 110 -2.07 -3.17 14.04
CA TYR A 110 -3.34 -3.79 14.44
C TYR A 110 -4.54 -2.96 13.97
N TRP A 111 -5.46 -3.59 13.23
CA TRP A 111 -6.62 -2.90 12.65
C TRP A 111 -7.63 -2.43 13.70
N GLY A 112 -8.20 -1.23 13.52
CA GLY A 112 -9.32 -0.74 14.32
C GLY A 112 -9.03 -0.50 15.81
N LYS A 113 -7.75 -0.55 16.20
CA LYS A 113 -7.26 -0.26 17.55
C LYS A 113 -6.56 1.09 17.48
N ALA A 114 -7.19 2.22 17.78
CA ALA A 114 -6.53 3.53 17.68
C ALA A 114 -6.62 4.32 19.00
N ASP A 115 -6.78 3.56 20.08
CA ASP A 115 -7.07 3.96 21.46
C ASP A 115 -5.81 4.17 22.31
#